data_AF-A0A2S5THF9-F1
#
_entry.id   AF-A0A2S5THF9-F1
#
_cell.length_a   1.000
_cell.length_b   1.000
_cell.length_c   1.000
_cell.angle_alpha   90.00
_cell.angle_beta   90.00
_cell.angle_gamma   90.00
#
_symmetry.space_group_name_H-M   'P 1'
#
loop_
_entity.id
_entity.type
_entity.pdbx_description
1 polymer ?
#
loop_
_entity_poly.entity_id
_entity_poly.type
_entity_poly.pdbx_seq_one_letter_code
_entity_poly.pdbx_strand_id
1 'polypeptide(L)'
;MKWRGGLAVLASLFAAGVYAATVSDVSRSGDQWLVAQADSQKRVDALAEQGRDLANDYRTTLRETEGLKLYLQQLRAQLKSQEEEMAVIRQESSELERTNIEILPLMQRMLGSLEQFVQLDVPFLKDERVARVAKLNEMMPRADVTVSEKYRRIVEAYQIEMEYGR
;
A
#
# COMPACT_ATOMS: atom_id res chain seq x y z
N MET A 1 76.91 -8.58 94.82
CA MET A 1 77.99 -7.64 95.19
C MET A 1 78.03 -6.55 94.13
N LYS A 2 78.20 -5.31 94.57
CA LYS A 2 78.06 -4.05 93.83
C LYS A 2 78.97 -4.02 92.58
N TRP A 3 78.54 -3.30 91.53
CA TRP A 3 79.15 -2.03 91.14
C TRP A 3 78.25 -1.25 90.16
N ARG A 4 78.14 0.06 90.41
CA ARG A 4 77.41 1.07 89.62
C ARG A 4 78.44 1.95 88.90
N GLY A 5 78.02 2.51 87.77
CA GLY A 5 78.64 3.65 87.07
C GLY A 5 79.13 3.24 85.69
N GLY A 6 78.80 3.91 84.59
CA GLY A 6 78.01 5.10 84.32
C GLY A 6 78.30 5.53 82.86
N LEU A 7 77.30 6.13 82.21
CA LEU A 7 77.36 6.92 80.96
C LEU A 7 77.92 6.28 79.67
N ALA A 8 77.02 6.04 78.71
CA ALA A 8 77.05 6.72 77.41
C ALA A 8 75.76 6.43 76.63
N VAL A 9 75.09 7.51 76.22
CA VAL A 9 73.95 7.56 75.30
C VAL A 9 74.42 7.16 73.90
N LEU A 10 73.61 6.38 73.17
CA LEU A 10 73.54 6.45 71.71
C LEU A 10 72.19 5.89 71.24
N ALA A 11 71.28 6.81 70.96
CA ALA A 11 70.00 6.54 70.31
C ALA A 11 70.24 6.18 68.85
N SER A 12 69.91 4.95 68.46
CA SER A 12 69.85 4.53 67.07
C SER A 12 68.43 4.72 66.55
N LEU A 13 68.19 5.89 65.97
CA LEU A 13 67.07 6.13 65.04
C LEU A 13 67.29 5.26 63.80
N PHE A 14 66.45 4.25 63.61
CA PHE A 14 66.23 3.68 62.28
C PHE A 14 65.40 4.69 61.48
N ALA A 15 66.09 5.56 60.73
CA ALA A 15 65.46 6.39 59.72
C ALA A 15 64.94 5.47 58.60
N ALA A 16 63.62 5.24 58.56
CA ALA A 16 62.98 4.77 57.35
C ALA A 16 63.19 5.86 56.28
N GLY A 17 63.91 5.52 55.20
CA GLY A 17 64.15 6.42 54.10
C GLY A 17 62.82 6.89 53.50
N VAL A 18 62.49 8.16 53.73
CA VAL A 18 61.43 8.85 53.00
C VAL A 18 62.01 9.16 51.62
N TYR A 19 61.61 8.40 50.61
CA TYR A 19 61.84 8.76 49.21
C TYR A 19 60.97 9.99 48.89
N ALA A 20 61.51 11.19 49.09
CA ALA A 20 60.89 12.41 48.64
C ALA A 20 61.05 12.49 47.10
N ALA A 21 59.97 12.26 46.36
CA ALA A 21 59.94 12.55 44.94
C ALA A 21 60.28 14.03 44.73
N THR A 22 61.15 14.31 43.76
CA THR A 22 61.49 15.70 43.42
C THR A 22 60.29 16.37 42.75
N VAL A 23 60.11 17.68 42.96
CA VAL A 23 59.00 18.45 42.35
C VAL A 23 58.97 18.27 40.82
N SER A 24 60.14 18.09 40.18
CA SER A 24 60.27 17.82 38.74
C SER A 24 59.74 16.46 38.31
N ASP A 25 59.91 15.40 39.11
CA ASP A 25 59.40 14.06 38.77
C ASP A 25 57.88 13.99 38.90
N VAL A 26 57.32 14.65 39.92
CA VAL A 26 55.87 14.79 40.11
C VAL A 26 55.26 15.63 38.98
N SER A 27 55.91 16.72 38.56
CA SER A 27 55.45 17.54 37.44
C SER A 27 55.39 16.75 36.13
N ARG A 28 56.45 15.99 35.81
CA ARG A 28 56.51 15.18 34.58
C ARG A 28 55.47 14.06 34.58
N SER A 29 55.26 13.40 35.72
CA SER A 29 54.20 12.41 35.86
C SER A 29 52.81 13.03 35.70
N GLY A 30 52.61 14.25 36.19
CA GLY A 30 51.39 15.03 36.00
C GLY A 30 51.13 15.35 34.53
N ASP A 31 52.14 15.81 33.80
CA ASP A 31 52.02 16.12 32.37
C ASP A 31 51.66 14.88 31.53
N GLN A 32 52.30 13.74 31.80
CA GLN A 32 52.00 12.47 31.14
C GLN A 32 50.57 12.00 31.43
N TRP A 33 50.11 12.18 32.68
CA TRP A 33 48.75 11.84 33.07
C TRP A 33 47.71 12.74 32.38
N LEU A 34 47.98 14.05 32.27
CA LEU A 34 47.12 14.99 31.54
C LEU A 34 46.98 14.62 30.06
N VAL A 35 48.08 14.24 29.40
CA VAL A 35 48.04 13.78 28.00
C VAL A 35 47.23 12.48 27.87
N ALA A 36 47.48 11.49 28.73
CA ALA A 36 46.75 10.22 28.72
C ALA A 36 45.25 10.42 28.99
N GLN A 37 44.90 11.33 29.89
CA GLN A 37 43.51 11.69 30.18
C GLN A 37 42.85 12.39 28.99
N ALA A 38 43.54 13.33 28.33
CA ALA A 38 43.03 13.99 27.14
C ALA A 38 42.75 12.98 26.01
N ASP A 39 43.63 12.01 25.79
CA ASP A 39 43.41 10.96 24.78
C ASP A 39 42.29 9.99 25.17
N SER A 40 42.15 9.67 26.46
CA SER A 40 41.02 8.88 26.94
C SER A 40 39.70 9.64 26.77
N GLN A 41 39.68 10.94 27.04
CA GLN A 41 38.50 11.78 26.85
C GLN A 41 38.10 11.84 25.37
N LYS A 42 39.05 12.01 24.44
CA LYS A 42 38.77 11.95 22.99
C LYS A 42 38.11 10.62 22.58
N ARG A 43 38.55 9.49 23.14
CA ARG A 43 37.93 8.18 22.87
C ARG A 43 36.52 8.09 23.43
N VAL A 44 36.29 8.58 24.65
CA VAL A 44 34.96 8.63 25.26
C VAL A 44 34.03 9.51 24.45
N ASP A 45 34.49 10.69 24.01
CA ASP A 45 33.71 11.61 23.19
C ASP A 45 33.34 11.00 21.84
N ALA A 46 34.30 10.31 21.19
CA ALA A 46 34.05 9.61 19.93
C ALA A 46 33.01 8.47 20.08
N LEU A 47 33.11 7.66 21.14
CA LEU A 47 32.13 6.61 21.43
C LEU A 47 30.75 7.19 21.78
N ALA A 48 30.72 8.29 22.52
CA ALA A 48 29.48 8.98 22.85
C ALA A 48 28.80 9.51 21.58
N GLU A 49 29.56 10.05 20.63
CA GLU A 49 29.01 10.51 19.36
C GLU A 49 28.48 9.36 18.50
N GLN A 50 29.25 8.28 18.34
CA GLN A 50 28.78 7.07 17.65
C GLN A 50 27.50 6.50 18.27
N GLY A 51 27.40 6.52 19.61
CA GLY A 51 26.19 6.07 20.31
C GLY A 51 24.98 6.97 20.03
N ARG A 52 25.17 8.29 19.92
CA ARG A 52 24.11 9.22 19.54
C ARG A 52 23.67 9.01 18.10
N ASP A 53 24.61 8.85 17.18
CA ASP A 53 24.33 8.60 15.76
C ASP A 53 23.51 7.32 15.59
N LEU A 54 23.95 6.21 16.18
CA LEU A 54 23.23 4.94 16.09
C LEU A 54 21.83 5.03 16.71
N ALA A 55 21.67 5.77 17.81
CA ALA A 55 20.35 5.99 18.41
C ALA A 55 19.42 6.83 17.51
N ASN A 56 19.97 7.78 16.76
CA ASN A 56 19.21 8.59 15.81
C ASN A 56 18.81 7.78 14.57
N ASP A 57 19.72 6.96 14.05
CA ASP A 57 19.44 6.03 12.95
C ASP A 57 18.35 5.04 13.34
N TYR A 58 18.47 4.42 14.51
CA TYR A 58 17.45 3.51 15.04
C TYR A 58 16.06 4.17 15.13
N ARG A 59 15.99 5.40 15.67
CA ARG A 59 14.71 6.16 15.73
C ARG A 59 14.16 6.51 14.35
N THR A 60 15.02 6.71 13.36
CA THR A 60 14.61 7.01 11.98
C THR A 60 14.05 5.76 11.31
N THR A 61 14.78 4.65 11.35
CA THR A 61 14.33 3.36 10.82
C THR A 61 13.05 2.86 11.52
N LEU A 62 12.90 3.12 12.83
CA LEU A 62 11.68 2.78 13.55
C LEU A 62 10.47 3.54 13.00
N ARG A 63 10.59 4.86 12.79
CA ARG A 63 9.52 5.69 12.21
C ARG A 63 9.19 5.27 10.78
N GLU A 64 10.19 4.95 9.97
CA GLU A 64 9.98 4.41 8.62
C GLU A 64 9.21 3.09 8.66
N THR A 65 9.58 2.19 9.57
CA THR A 65 8.91 0.91 9.76
C THR A 65 7.45 1.08 10.17
N GLU A 66 7.16 2.01 11.08
CA GLU A 66 5.79 2.34 11.48
C GLU A 66 4.97 2.90 10.31
N GLY A 67 5.56 3.80 9.52
CA GLY A 67 4.95 4.32 8.29
C GLY A 67 4.62 3.22 7.28
N LEU A 68 5.57 2.30 7.04
CA LEU A 68 5.36 1.16 6.14
C LEU A 68 4.28 0.21 6.64
N LYS A 69 4.18 -0.02 7.96
CA LYS A 69 3.11 -0.85 8.54
C LYS A 69 1.72 -0.25 8.30
N LEU A 70 1.57 1.05 8.50
CA LEU A 70 0.31 1.76 8.23
C LEU A 70 -0.05 1.70 6.74
N TYR A 71 0.92 1.93 5.87
CA TYR A 71 0.72 1.84 4.42
C TYR A 71 0.31 0.42 4.00
N LEU A 72 0.95 -0.60 4.55
CA LEU A 72 0.61 -1.99 4.29
C LEU A 72 -0.80 -2.36 4.79
N GLN A 73 -1.23 -1.81 5.93
CA GLN A 73 -2.61 -1.95 6.41
C GLN A 73 -3.62 -1.32 5.43
N GLN A 74 -3.32 -0.14 4.89
CA GLN A 74 -4.15 0.51 3.88
C GLN A 74 -4.24 -0.33 2.60
N LEU A 75 -3.11 -0.85 2.11
CA LEU A 75 -3.08 -1.72 0.92
C LEU A 75 -3.92 -2.99 1.11
N ARG A 76 -3.85 -3.61 2.30
CA ARG A 76 -4.69 -4.78 2.62
C ARG A 76 -6.18 -4.45 2.59
N ALA A 77 -6.58 -3.30 3.11
CA ALA A 77 -7.97 -2.85 3.06
C ALA A 77 -8.43 -2.58 1.61
N GLN A 78 -7.56 -1.98 0.79
CA GLN A 78 -7.84 -1.75 -0.63
C GLN A 78 -7.97 -3.06 -1.41
N LEU A 79 -7.08 -4.03 -1.18
CA LEU A 79 -7.16 -5.35 -1.82
C LEU A 79 -8.47 -6.06 -1.46
N LYS A 80 -8.86 -6.05 -0.18
CA LYS A 80 -10.13 -6.63 0.25
C LYS A 80 -11.33 -5.97 -0.45
N SER A 81 -11.35 -4.63 -0.52
CA SER A 81 -12.41 -3.90 -1.22
C SER A 81 -12.48 -4.24 -2.70
N GLN A 82 -11.32 -4.39 -3.37
CA GLN A 82 -11.25 -4.78 -4.78
C GLN A 82 -11.72 -6.23 -5.00
N GLU A 83 -11.40 -7.15 -4.09
CA GLU A 83 -11.89 -8.53 -4.15
C GLU A 83 -13.41 -8.61 -4.04
N GLU A 84 -14.00 -7.81 -3.15
CA GLU A 84 -15.45 -7.67 -3.00
C GLU A 84 -16.09 -7.07 -4.26
N GLU A 85 -15.53 -5.98 -4.80
CA GLU A 85 -16.01 -5.35 -6.03
C GLU A 85 -15.93 -6.30 -7.24
N MET A 86 -14.83 -7.04 -7.38
CA MET A 86 -14.70 -8.06 -8.42
C MET A 86 -15.77 -9.15 -8.31
N ALA A 87 -16.18 -9.52 -7.09
CA ALA A 87 -17.24 -10.51 -6.90
C ALA A 87 -18.61 -9.97 -7.34
N VAL A 88 -18.91 -8.71 -7.02
CA VAL A 88 -20.12 -8.02 -7.46
C VAL A 88 -20.17 -7.93 -8.98
N ILE A 89 -19.10 -7.44 -9.62
CA ILE A 89 -19.03 -7.31 -11.09
C ILE A 89 -19.23 -8.67 -11.78
N ARG A 90 -18.64 -9.76 -11.24
CA ARG A 90 -18.86 -11.10 -11.78
C ARG A 90 -20.32 -11.54 -11.69
N GLN A 91 -21.00 -11.24 -10.59
CA GLN A 91 -22.42 -11.53 -10.43
C GLN A 91 -23.25 -10.73 -11.43
N GLU A 92 -23.03 -9.41 -11.51
CA GLU A 92 -23.73 -8.52 -12.45
C GLU A 92 -23.54 -8.95 -13.90
N SER A 93 -22.33 -9.36 -14.28
CA SER A 93 -22.05 -9.89 -15.61
C SER A 93 -22.86 -11.14 -15.92
N SER A 94 -22.96 -12.08 -14.97
CA SER A 94 -23.77 -13.29 -15.14
C SER A 94 -25.26 -12.98 -15.25
N GLU A 95 -25.76 -12.03 -14.48
CA GLU A 95 -27.15 -11.56 -14.56
C GLU A 95 -27.45 -10.87 -15.90
N LEU A 96 -26.51 -10.06 -16.41
CA LEU A 96 -26.61 -9.44 -17.73
C LEU A 96 -26.60 -10.48 -18.86
N GLU A 97 -25.74 -11.49 -18.79
CA GLU A 97 -25.73 -12.61 -19.74
C GLU A 97 -27.07 -13.35 -19.75
N ARG A 98 -27.62 -13.65 -18.57
CA ARG A 98 -28.95 -14.28 -18.45
C ARG A 98 -30.03 -13.40 -19.07
N THR A 99 -30.04 -12.11 -18.74
CA THR A 99 -31.01 -11.14 -19.29
C THR A 99 -30.92 -11.06 -20.81
N ASN A 100 -29.70 -11.05 -21.37
CA ASN A 100 -29.46 -11.02 -22.80
C ASN A 100 -30.04 -12.25 -23.54
N ILE A 101 -30.07 -13.42 -22.88
CA ILE A 101 -30.69 -14.63 -23.43
C ILE A 101 -32.22 -14.58 -23.26
N GLU A 102 -32.70 -14.23 -22.08
CA GLU A 102 -34.12 -14.21 -21.72
C GLU A 102 -34.94 -13.18 -22.51
N ILE A 103 -34.30 -12.11 -23.00
CA ILE A 103 -34.97 -11.10 -23.82
C ILE A 103 -35.12 -11.53 -25.29
N LEU A 104 -34.37 -12.54 -25.78
CA LEU A 104 -34.47 -12.99 -27.18
C LEU A 104 -35.88 -13.48 -27.54
N PRO A 105 -36.55 -14.34 -26.73
CA PRO A 105 -37.94 -14.74 -26.98
C PRO A 105 -38.92 -13.56 -26.99
N LEU A 106 -38.68 -12.53 -26.17
CA LEU A 106 -39.51 -11.33 -26.21
C LEU A 106 -39.34 -10.58 -27.53
N MET A 107 -38.09 -10.37 -27.98
CA MET A 107 -37.82 -9.72 -29.26
C MET A 107 -38.40 -10.48 -30.46
N GLN A 108 -38.34 -11.82 -30.43
CA GLN A 108 -38.99 -12.65 -31.46
C GLN A 108 -40.52 -12.47 -31.45
N ARG A 109 -41.15 -12.45 -30.26
CA ARG A 109 -42.59 -12.17 -30.16
C ARG A 109 -42.95 -10.78 -30.66
N MET A 110 -42.16 -9.77 -30.31
CA MET A 110 -42.33 -8.40 -30.80
C MET A 110 -42.25 -8.36 -32.33
N LEU A 111 -41.26 -9.00 -32.95
CA LEU A 111 -41.17 -9.07 -34.41
C LEU A 111 -42.37 -9.78 -35.04
N GLY A 112 -42.82 -10.89 -34.47
CA GLY A 112 -44.02 -11.59 -34.95
C GLY A 112 -45.29 -10.73 -34.84
N SER A 113 -45.45 -9.99 -33.74
CA SER A 113 -46.56 -9.04 -33.60
C SER A 113 -46.47 -7.88 -34.60
N LEU A 114 -45.27 -7.36 -34.86
CA LEU A 114 -45.03 -6.32 -35.85
C LEU A 114 -45.36 -6.79 -37.27
N GLU A 115 -44.97 -8.02 -37.61
CA GLU A 115 -45.29 -8.65 -38.90
C GLU A 115 -46.80 -8.82 -39.08
N GLN A 116 -47.49 -9.34 -38.07
CA GLN A 116 -48.96 -9.47 -38.09
C GLN A 116 -49.64 -8.11 -38.24
N PHE A 117 -49.14 -7.08 -37.53
CA PHE A 117 -49.65 -5.73 -37.64
C PHE A 117 -49.55 -5.21 -39.08
N VAL A 118 -48.39 -5.31 -39.71
CA VAL A 118 -48.18 -4.88 -41.11
C VAL A 118 -49.05 -5.67 -42.10
N GLN A 119 -49.31 -6.95 -41.85
CA GLN A 119 -50.13 -7.79 -42.73
C GLN A 119 -51.64 -7.49 -42.64
N LEU A 120 -52.13 -7.17 -41.44
CA LEU A 120 -53.56 -6.97 -41.15
C LEU A 120 -54.03 -5.51 -41.31
N ASP A 121 -53.09 -4.58 -41.30
CA ASP A 121 -53.35 -3.14 -41.41
C ASP A 121 -53.68 -2.71 -42.86
N VAL A 122 -54.15 -1.48 -43.03
CA VAL A 122 -54.50 -0.91 -44.35
C VAL A 122 -53.28 -0.91 -45.29
N PRO A 123 -53.47 -1.13 -46.61
CA PRO A 123 -52.37 -1.23 -47.57
C PRO A 123 -51.71 0.13 -47.82
N PHE A 124 -50.76 0.47 -46.95
CA PHE A 124 -49.94 1.69 -47.01
C PHE A 124 -48.46 1.32 -46.91
N LEU A 125 -47.64 1.80 -47.86
CA LEU A 125 -46.20 1.51 -47.98
C LEU A 125 -45.84 0.04 -47.68
N LYS A 126 -46.69 -0.89 -48.13
CA LYS A 126 -46.66 -2.29 -47.70
C LYS A 126 -45.32 -2.94 -47.97
N ASP A 127 -44.76 -2.70 -49.15
CA ASP A 127 -43.46 -3.27 -49.54
C ASP A 127 -42.33 -2.76 -48.64
N GLU A 128 -42.32 -1.47 -48.30
CA GLU A 128 -41.30 -0.89 -47.41
C GLU A 128 -41.41 -1.41 -45.97
N ARG A 129 -42.64 -1.51 -45.46
CA ARG A 129 -42.92 -2.03 -44.11
C ARG A 129 -42.53 -3.51 -43.99
N VAL A 130 -42.91 -4.34 -44.97
CA VAL A 130 -42.53 -5.76 -45.03
C VAL A 130 -41.01 -5.89 -45.16
N ALA A 131 -40.36 -5.09 -46.01
CA ALA A 131 -38.91 -5.10 -46.14
C ALA A 131 -38.19 -4.70 -44.84
N ARG A 132 -38.75 -3.77 -44.05
CA ARG A 132 -38.22 -3.40 -42.73
C ARG A 132 -38.28 -4.59 -41.77
N VAL A 133 -39.43 -5.26 -41.66
CA VAL A 133 -39.60 -6.45 -40.81
C VAL A 133 -38.64 -7.57 -41.24
N ALA A 134 -38.52 -7.81 -42.55
CA ALA A 134 -37.58 -8.80 -43.09
C ALA A 134 -36.13 -8.51 -42.68
N LYS A 135 -35.67 -7.27 -42.82
CA LYS A 135 -34.31 -6.86 -42.38
C LYS A 135 -34.10 -7.05 -40.88
N LEU A 136 -35.11 -6.80 -40.05
CA LEU A 136 -35.02 -7.03 -38.61
C LEU A 136 -34.92 -8.53 -38.30
N ASN A 137 -35.69 -9.38 -38.99
CA ASN A 137 -35.60 -10.83 -38.87
C ASN A 137 -34.22 -11.36 -39.30
N GLU A 138 -33.64 -10.85 -40.39
CA GLU A 138 -32.28 -11.18 -40.84
C GLU A 138 -31.21 -10.75 -39.83
N MET A 139 -31.44 -9.67 -39.09
CA MET A 139 -30.52 -9.17 -38.06
C MET A 139 -30.54 -10.03 -36.79
N MET A 140 -31.63 -10.72 -36.47
CA MET A 140 -31.76 -11.51 -35.24
C MET A 140 -30.68 -12.60 -35.06
N PRO A 141 -30.33 -13.43 -36.06
CA PRO A 141 -29.27 -14.45 -35.92
C PRO A 141 -27.85 -13.89 -36.01
N ARG A 142 -27.66 -12.62 -36.38
CA ARG A 142 -26.32 -12.03 -36.56
C ARG A 142 -25.57 -11.93 -35.24
N ALA A 143 -24.37 -12.51 -35.18
CA ALA A 143 -23.51 -12.45 -34.00
C ALA A 143 -22.74 -11.12 -33.87
N ASP A 144 -22.57 -10.39 -34.98
CA ASP A 144 -21.87 -9.10 -34.99
C ASP A 144 -22.72 -7.93 -34.49
N VAL A 145 -24.00 -8.17 -34.19
CA VAL A 145 -24.94 -7.17 -33.67
C VAL A 145 -25.29 -7.49 -32.22
N THR A 146 -25.09 -6.52 -31.33
CA THR A 146 -25.38 -6.68 -29.89
C THR A 146 -26.87 -6.83 -29.63
N VAL A 147 -27.24 -7.52 -28.53
CA VAL A 147 -28.64 -7.67 -28.11
C VAL A 147 -29.31 -6.32 -27.91
N SER A 148 -28.61 -5.35 -27.30
CA SER A 148 -29.11 -3.99 -27.10
C SER A 148 -29.42 -3.27 -28.42
N GLU A 149 -28.57 -3.43 -29.45
CA GLU A 149 -28.81 -2.83 -30.76
C GLU A 149 -29.99 -3.49 -31.47
N LYS A 150 -30.12 -4.83 -31.38
CA LYS A 150 -31.29 -5.56 -31.91
C LYS A 150 -32.58 -5.03 -31.28
N TYR A 151 -32.62 -4.91 -29.96
CA TYR A 151 -33.76 -4.38 -29.22
C TYR A 151 -34.08 -2.94 -29.65
N ARG A 152 -33.06 -2.07 -29.70
CA ARG A 152 -33.22 -0.67 -30.11
C ARG A 152 -33.89 -0.55 -31.48
N ARG A 153 -33.43 -1.33 -32.46
CA ARG A 153 -33.96 -1.33 -33.84
C ARG A 153 -35.41 -1.83 -33.91
N ILE A 154 -35.76 -2.83 -33.11
CA ILE A 154 -37.14 -3.32 -33.02
C ILE A 154 -38.04 -2.20 -32.46
N VAL A 155 -37.66 -1.57 -31.35
CA VAL A 155 -38.43 -0.46 -30.76
C VAL A 155 -38.53 0.73 -31.73
N GLU A 156 -37.46 1.07 -32.42
CA GLU A 156 -37.44 2.11 -33.46
C GLU A 156 -38.45 1.78 -34.58
N ALA A 157 -38.55 0.52 -35.01
CA ALA A 157 -39.55 0.11 -35.98
C ALA A 157 -40.98 0.27 -35.43
N TYR A 158 -41.24 -0.11 -34.18
CA TYR A 158 -42.54 0.14 -33.53
C TYR A 158 -42.89 1.62 -33.47
N GLN A 159 -41.92 2.49 -33.16
CA GLN A 159 -42.13 3.94 -33.15
C GLN A 159 -42.54 4.43 -34.54
N ILE A 160 -41.85 3.99 -35.59
CA ILE A 160 -42.18 4.35 -36.98
C ILE A 160 -43.58 3.87 -37.35
N GLU A 161 -43.97 2.66 -36.97
CA GLU A 161 -45.33 2.15 -37.23
C GLU A 161 -46.41 2.99 -36.51
N MET A 162 -46.12 3.44 -35.27
CA MET A 162 -47.01 4.36 -34.56
C MET A 162 -47.10 5.74 -35.24
N GLU A 163 -46.02 6.21 -35.86
CA GLU A 163 -46.03 7.49 -36.59
C GLU A 163 -46.90 7.44 -37.84
N TYR A 164 -46.98 6.30 -38.52
CA TYR A 164 -47.90 6.10 -39.65
C TYR A 164 -49.38 6.04 -39.24
N GLY A 165 -49.66 5.66 -37.99
CA GLY A 165 -51.02 5.62 -37.45
C GLY A 165 -51.54 6.96 -36.92
N ARG A 166 -50.73 8.04 -36.96
CA ARG A 166 -51.16 9.40 -36.59
C ARG A 166 -51.78 10.18 -37.74
#